data_AF-A0A4P8L5B1-F1
#
_entry.id   AF-A0A4P8L5B1-F1
#
_cell.length_a   1.000
_cell.length_b   1.000
_cell.length_c   1.000
_cell.angle_alpha   90.00
_cell.angle_beta   90.00
_cell.angle_gamma   90.00
#
_symmetry.space_group_name_H-M   'P 1'
#
loop_
_entity.id
_entity.type
_entity.pdbx_description
1 polymer ?
#
loop_
_entity_poly.entity_id
_entity_poly.type
_entity_poly.pdbx_seq_one_letter_code
_entity_poly.pdbx_strand_id
1 'polypeptide(L)'
;METALREDPVDEPFALMRRREAALERFLNLFCGREDCFARQWADRKEGTQGYVPVRRPMTTADVLDHVQGRKTYGIYLLQRDSRVRLGVVDADLASQLRGGKLTAAQREQVRREKDYLLTRLPEMAQERGLPCLTEFSGGKGFHFWFFFQAPLEAAPVREALRNLVKRVAPDLSTFNLEVFPKQDRLAGKGLGNLVKLPLGIHRATGKPSFFLHVADRSPWVQMEALAKVPAIRKEAVERAAGGSDPAQVVVHPRHAEWAKAFPELAVLSERCAALGQILAGCRQSRTLSVREEKVLLGTVGFLPRARTLLHHVFRELPDYNPHLLDYKLSRLRGTPLGCKRIHSLLDMAGDLCTFSKPSPYPHPLLHWPEWSDEAAGPKSEKVSNLRDAIEVLRDAMETVTRFLPPP
;
A
#
# COMPACT_ATOMS: atom_id res chain seq x y z
N MET A 1 -31.15 -5.34 -37.55
CA MET A 1 -30.94 -3.88 -37.68
C MET A 1 -31.26 -3.30 -36.32
N GLU A 2 -30.24 -3.24 -35.47
CA GLU A 2 -30.36 -2.97 -34.04
C GLU A 2 -30.27 -1.46 -33.84
N THR A 3 -31.33 -0.87 -33.30
CA THR A 3 -31.50 0.57 -33.15
C THR A 3 -30.56 1.07 -32.05
N ALA A 4 -29.38 1.56 -32.44
CA ALA A 4 -28.55 2.35 -31.55
C ALA A 4 -29.33 3.60 -31.14
N LEU A 5 -29.77 3.66 -29.89
CA LEU A 5 -30.32 4.85 -29.26
C LEU A 5 -29.26 5.95 -29.37
N ARG A 6 -29.47 6.90 -30.29
CA ARG A 6 -28.74 8.16 -30.31
C ARG A 6 -29.13 8.92 -29.04
N GLU A 7 -28.20 9.04 -28.09
CA GLU A 7 -28.35 9.98 -26.98
C GLU A 7 -28.45 11.40 -27.57
N ASP A 8 -29.52 12.11 -27.24
CA ASP A 8 -29.81 13.44 -27.77
C ASP A 8 -28.83 14.47 -27.16
N PRO A 9 -28.17 15.33 -27.96
CA PRO A 9 -27.18 16.30 -27.49
C PRO A 9 -27.75 17.37 -26.53
N VAL A 10 -29.07 17.48 -26.40
CA VAL A 10 -29.75 18.37 -25.46
C VAL A 10 -29.80 17.80 -24.04
N ASP A 11 -29.74 16.47 -23.88
CA ASP A 11 -29.80 15.80 -22.57
C ASP A 11 -28.43 15.73 -21.88
N GLU A 12 -27.35 15.88 -22.63
CA GLU A 12 -25.97 15.76 -22.13
C GLU A 12 -25.64 16.80 -21.02
N PRO A 13 -25.97 18.10 -21.15
CA PRO A 13 -25.75 19.07 -20.08
C PRO A 13 -26.51 18.75 -18.79
N PHE A 14 -27.76 18.29 -18.90
CA PHE A 14 -28.57 17.90 -17.74
C PHE A 14 -28.06 16.62 -17.08
N ALA A 15 -27.66 15.63 -17.88
CA ALA A 15 -27.04 14.41 -17.39
C ALA A 15 -25.71 14.69 -16.68
N LEU A 16 -24.89 15.61 -17.21
CA LEU A 16 -23.66 16.05 -16.57
C LEU A 16 -23.94 16.76 -15.23
N MET A 17 -24.92 17.65 -15.18
CA MET A 17 -25.33 18.32 -13.94
C MET A 17 -25.75 17.31 -12.86
N ARG A 18 -26.64 16.37 -13.18
CA ARG A 18 -27.09 15.33 -12.25
C ARG A 18 -25.93 14.45 -11.75
N ARG A 19 -24.99 14.07 -12.63
CA ARG A 19 -23.79 13.32 -12.23
C ARG A 19 -22.94 14.09 -11.23
N ARG A 20 -22.73 15.39 -11.46
CA ARG A 20 -21.97 16.26 -10.54
C ARG A 20 -22.66 16.41 -9.18
N GLU A 21 -23.96 16.60 -9.16
CA GLU A 21 -24.75 16.67 -7.92
C GLU A 21 -24.65 15.36 -7.13
N ALA A 22 -24.88 14.22 -7.79
CA ALA A 22 -24.75 12.91 -7.17
C ALA A 22 -23.33 12.66 -6.61
N ALA A 23 -22.29 13.11 -7.32
CA ALA A 23 -20.91 12.99 -6.86
C ALA A 23 -20.64 13.87 -5.62
N LEU A 24 -21.16 15.10 -5.58
CA LEU A 24 -21.04 15.99 -4.41
C LEU A 24 -21.75 15.42 -3.18
N GLU A 25 -22.96 14.89 -3.36
CA GLU A 25 -23.71 14.22 -2.28
C GLU A 25 -22.98 12.97 -1.80
N ARG A 26 -22.45 12.16 -2.73
CA ARG A 26 -21.66 10.98 -2.40
C ARG A 26 -20.43 11.34 -1.57
N PHE A 27 -19.72 12.40 -1.94
CA PHE A 27 -18.59 12.90 -1.16
C PHE A 27 -19.00 13.30 0.26
N LEU A 28 -20.06 14.10 0.41
CA LEU A 28 -20.56 14.48 1.74
C LEU A 28 -20.92 13.27 2.59
N ASN A 29 -21.58 12.28 2.00
CA ASN A 29 -22.03 11.08 2.69
C ASN A 29 -20.85 10.20 3.15
N LEU A 30 -19.79 10.09 2.36
CA LEU A 30 -18.59 9.33 2.72
C LEU A 30 -17.75 10.08 3.75
N PHE A 31 -17.49 11.38 3.53
CA PHE A 31 -16.63 12.20 4.36
C PHE A 31 -17.41 13.02 5.39
N CYS A 32 -18.37 12.37 6.06
CA CYS A 32 -19.15 12.98 7.12
C CYS A 32 -18.50 12.74 8.49
N GLY A 33 -18.08 13.83 9.13
CA GLY A 33 -17.67 13.83 10.53
C GLY A 33 -18.81 14.27 11.45
N ARG A 34 -18.46 15.14 12.39
CA ARG A 34 -19.38 15.84 13.28
C ARG A 34 -20.44 16.64 12.52
N GLU A 35 -21.68 16.54 12.96
CA GLU A 35 -22.87 16.98 12.23
C GLU A 35 -23.08 18.49 12.26
N ASP A 36 -22.63 19.14 13.34
CA ASP A 36 -22.85 20.56 13.61
C ASP A 36 -21.61 21.44 13.36
N CYS A 37 -20.49 20.84 12.93
CA CYS A 37 -19.23 21.55 12.82
C CYS A 37 -18.24 20.87 11.86
N PHE A 38 -17.60 21.67 11.03
CA PHE A 38 -16.40 21.31 10.27
C PHE A 38 -15.34 22.39 10.45
N ALA A 39 -14.21 22.32 9.74
CA ALA A 39 -13.19 23.34 9.82
C ALA A 39 -12.76 23.87 8.45
N ARG A 40 -12.45 25.16 8.38
CA ARG A 40 -11.82 25.81 7.23
C ARG A 40 -10.37 26.07 7.52
N GLN A 41 -9.49 25.70 6.59
CA GLN A 41 -8.08 26.03 6.68
C GLN A 41 -7.87 27.52 6.38
N TRP A 42 -7.05 28.18 7.19
CA TRP A 42 -6.48 29.49 6.90
C TRP A 42 -4.96 29.37 6.78
N ALA A 43 -4.36 30.26 6.00
CA ALA A 43 -2.91 30.33 5.86
C ALA A 43 -2.51 31.80 5.75
N ASP A 44 -1.53 32.21 6.55
CA ASP A 44 -0.84 33.48 6.41
C ASP A 44 0.48 33.22 5.65
N ARG A 45 0.55 33.71 4.41
CA ARG A 45 1.75 33.53 3.58
C ARG A 45 2.90 34.43 4.01
N LYS A 46 2.63 35.55 4.69
CA LYS A 46 3.67 36.48 5.14
C LYS A 46 4.37 35.94 6.39
N GLU A 47 3.59 35.40 7.32
CA GLU A 47 4.12 34.81 8.55
C GLU A 47 4.51 33.33 8.40
N GLY A 48 4.12 32.69 7.29
CA GLY A 48 4.36 31.26 7.06
C GLY A 48 3.54 30.34 7.97
N THR A 49 2.49 30.87 8.61
CA THR A 49 1.63 30.14 9.54
C THR A 49 0.37 29.64 8.83
N GLN A 50 -0.20 28.56 9.35
CA GLN A 50 -1.46 28.01 8.87
C GLN A 50 -2.18 27.32 10.01
N GLY A 51 -3.50 27.21 9.90
CA GLY A 51 -4.31 26.55 10.90
C GLY A 51 -5.71 26.27 10.39
N TYR A 52 -6.57 25.83 11.31
CA TYR A 52 -7.96 25.54 11.03
C TYR A 52 -8.86 26.31 11.97
N VAL A 53 -9.92 26.91 11.42
CA VAL A 53 -10.96 27.58 12.18
C VAL A 53 -12.27 26.78 12.07
N PRO A 54 -12.96 26.49 13.18
CA PRO A 54 -14.25 25.81 13.15
C PRO A 54 -15.31 26.65 12.42
N VAL A 55 -16.15 25.97 11.64
CA VAL A 55 -17.36 26.51 11.02
C VAL A 55 -18.55 25.80 11.66
N ARG A 56 -19.34 26.54 12.45
CA ARG A 56 -20.41 26.03 13.34
C ARG A 56 -21.75 25.89 12.61
N ARG A 57 -21.77 25.04 11.59
CA ARG A 57 -22.97 24.59 10.88
C ARG A 57 -22.68 23.26 10.17
N PRO A 58 -23.71 22.52 9.73
CA PRO A 58 -23.51 21.40 8.82
C PRO A 58 -22.77 21.82 7.54
N MET A 59 -21.94 20.92 7.00
CA MET A 59 -21.29 21.09 5.71
C MET A 59 -22.31 20.88 4.58
N THR A 60 -22.19 21.65 3.49
CA THR A 60 -23.08 21.57 2.33
C THR A 60 -22.32 21.18 1.05
N THR A 61 -23.05 20.85 -0.02
CA THR A 61 -22.45 20.52 -1.32
C THR A 61 -21.68 21.70 -1.91
N ALA A 62 -22.07 22.94 -1.59
CA ALA A 62 -21.33 24.15 -1.96
C ALA A 62 -19.95 24.21 -1.29
N ASP A 63 -19.82 23.77 -0.03
CA ASP A 63 -18.52 23.68 0.64
C ASP A 63 -17.62 22.63 -0.03
N VAL A 64 -18.19 21.48 -0.40
CA VAL A 64 -17.44 20.45 -1.14
C VAL A 64 -16.99 20.96 -2.50
N LEU A 65 -17.87 21.67 -3.21
CA LEU A 65 -17.52 22.27 -4.50
C LEU A 65 -16.37 23.29 -4.35
N ASP A 66 -16.43 24.16 -3.34
CA ASP A 66 -15.35 25.08 -2.98
C ASP A 66 -14.03 24.35 -2.66
N HIS A 67 -14.12 23.20 -1.99
CA HIS A 67 -12.99 22.36 -1.62
C HIS A 67 -12.27 21.79 -2.85
N VAL A 68 -13.04 21.08 -3.67
CA VAL A 68 -12.59 20.28 -4.80
C VAL A 68 -12.12 21.18 -5.95
N GLN A 69 -12.68 22.38 -6.08
CA GLN A 69 -12.18 23.41 -7.00
C GLN A 69 -10.98 24.19 -6.45
N GLY A 70 -10.53 23.87 -5.23
CA GLY A 70 -9.34 24.49 -4.63
C GLY A 70 -9.54 25.93 -4.16
N ARG A 71 -10.77 26.46 -4.17
CA ARG A 71 -11.09 27.81 -3.67
C ARG A 71 -10.84 27.91 -2.17
N LYS A 72 -11.26 26.89 -1.42
CA LYS A 72 -11.02 26.75 0.02
C LYS A 72 -10.51 25.36 0.33
N THR A 73 -9.92 25.17 1.50
CA THR A 73 -9.56 23.84 2.01
C THR A 73 -10.28 23.66 3.33
N TYR A 74 -10.86 22.48 3.51
CA TYR A 74 -11.70 22.14 4.64
C TYR A 74 -11.20 20.84 5.28
N GLY A 75 -11.58 20.63 6.54
CA GLY A 75 -11.38 19.40 7.28
C GLY A 75 -12.61 19.07 8.10
N ILE A 76 -12.67 17.84 8.58
CA ILE A 76 -13.77 17.30 9.37
C ILE A 76 -13.29 16.81 10.72
N TYR A 77 -14.12 17.00 11.74
CA TYR A 77 -13.92 16.40 13.06
C TYR A 77 -14.55 15.01 13.04
N LEU A 78 -13.77 13.94 13.24
CA LEU A 78 -14.28 12.58 13.00
C LEU A 78 -15.37 12.14 13.99
N LEU A 79 -15.25 12.56 15.26
CA LEU A 79 -16.21 12.21 16.31
C LEU A 79 -17.48 13.05 16.18
N GLN A 80 -18.61 12.37 16.01
CA GLN A 80 -19.95 12.93 16.13
C GLN A 80 -20.22 13.37 17.58
N ARG A 81 -21.31 14.12 17.80
CA ARG A 81 -21.64 14.63 19.16
C ARG A 81 -21.82 13.51 20.18
N ASP A 82 -22.31 12.36 19.75
CA ASP A 82 -22.49 11.15 20.57
C ASP A 82 -21.20 10.30 20.69
N SER A 83 -20.07 10.79 20.18
CA SER A 83 -18.77 10.10 20.10
C SER A 83 -18.70 8.92 19.13
N ARG A 84 -19.68 8.76 18.23
CA ARG A 84 -19.58 7.78 17.14
C ARG A 84 -18.78 8.32 15.96
N VAL A 85 -18.39 7.43 15.06
CA VAL A 85 -17.69 7.74 13.81
C VAL A 85 -18.34 7.06 12.62
N ARG A 86 -18.33 7.76 11.48
CA ARG A 86 -18.75 7.24 10.17
C ARG A 86 -17.59 6.79 9.30
N LEU A 87 -16.38 7.20 9.66
CA LEU A 87 -15.13 6.80 9.02
C LEU A 87 -13.96 6.78 9.99
N GLY A 88 -12.93 6.04 9.63
CA GLY A 88 -11.61 6.05 10.26
C GLY A 88 -10.52 6.36 9.24
N VAL A 89 -9.37 6.82 9.71
CA VAL A 89 -8.24 7.17 8.86
C VAL A 89 -6.95 6.64 9.46
N VAL A 90 -6.12 6.01 8.64
CA VAL A 90 -4.69 5.87 8.94
C VAL A 90 -3.96 6.95 8.16
N ASP A 91 -3.35 7.89 8.87
CA ASP A 91 -2.52 8.94 8.29
C ASP A 91 -1.06 8.46 8.28
N ALA A 92 -0.47 8.41 7.11
CA ALA A 92 0.88 7.94 6.89
C ALA A 92 1.76 9.07 6.38
N ASP A 93 2.68 9.49 7.24
CA ASP A 93 3.27 10.80 7.12
C ASP A 93 4.79 10.64 7.16
N LEU A 94 5.49 11.13 6.13
CA LEU A 94 6.94 10.96 6.02
C LEU A 94 7.62 11.44 7.31
N ALA A 95 8.59 10.72 7.85
CA ALA A 95 9.22 11.07 9.12
C ALA A 95 9.87 12.47 9.07
N SER A 96 9.81 13.22 10.17
CA SER A 96 10.15 14.65 10.20
C SER A 96 11.57 14.95 9.70
N GLN A 97 12.52 14.09 10.03
CA GLN A 97 13.92 14.13 9.58
C GLN A 97 14.09 13.97 8.06
N LEU A 98 13.07 13.48 7.36
CA LEU A 98 13.05 13.33 5.89
C LEU A 98 12.14 14.37 5.21
N ARG A 99 11.45 15.23 5.98
CA ARG A 99 10.58 16.29 5.44
C ARG A 99 11.35 17.50 4.92
N GLY A 100 12.56 17.78 5.43
CA GLY A 100 13.39 18.94 5.04
C GLY A 100 14.71 18.56 4.38
N GLY A 101 15.29 19.49 3.58
CA GLY A 101 16.62 19.34 3.00
C GLY A 101 16.74 18.43 1.78
N LYS A 102 17.96 18.32 1.24
CA LYS A 102 18.30 17.45 0.10
C LYS A 102 18.59 16.04 0.62
N LEU A 103 17.68 15.11 0.35
CA LEU A 103 17.86 13.69 0.70
C LEU A 103 19.04 13.07 -0.06
N THR A 104 19.81 12.22 0.60
CA THR A 104 20.86 11.42 -0.05
C THR A 104 20.23 10.43 -1.05
N ALA A 105 21.04 9.84 -1.93
CA ALA A 105 20.55 8.79 -2.84
C ALA A 105 19.98 7.58 -2.06
N ALA A 106 20.67 7.15 -0.99
CA ALA A 106 20.23 6.05 -0.14
C ALA A 106 18.90 6.37 0.57
N GLN A 107 18.73 7.57 1.11
CA GLN A 107 17.47 7.99 1.74
C GLN A 107 16.32 8.03 0.73
N ARG A 108 16.55 8.55 -0.49
CA ARG A 108 15.52 8.57 -1.54
C ARG A 108 15.08 7.17 -1.91
N GLU A 109 16.03 6.24 -2.00
CA GLU A 109 15.75 4.84 -2.31
C GLU A 109 14.98 4.15 -1.18
N GLN A 110 15.39 4.36 0.08
CA GLN A 110 14.67 3.86 1.25
C GLN A 110 13.22 4.36 1.26
N VAL A 111 13.02 5.68 1.09
CA VAL A 111 11.68 6.29 1.04
C VAL A 111 10.85 5.72 -0.09
N ARG A 112 11.43 5.55 -1.29
CA ARG A 112 10.75 4.95 -2.44
C ARG A 112 10.27 3.55 -2.11
N ARG A 113 11.16 2.70 -1.59
CA ARG A 113 10.88 1.30 -1.29
C ARG A 113 9.84 1.13 -0.18
N GLU A 114 9.98 1.86 0.92
CA GLU A 114 8.99 1.83 2.01
C GLU A 114 7.64 2.42 1.61
N LYS A 115 7.63 3.45 0.75
CA LYS A 115 6.39 3.99 0.18
C LYS A 115 5.68 2.93 -0.68
N ASP A 116 6.40 2.26 -1.58
CA ASP A 116 5.80 1.21 -2.43
C ASP A 116 5.28 0.04 -1.56
N TYR A 117 6.02 -0.33 -0.51
CA TYR A 117 5.60 -1.33 0.48
C TYR A 117 4.34 -0.91 1.23
N LEU A 118 4.32 0.28 1.82
CA LEU A 118 3.17 0.81 2.57
C LEU A 118 1.91 0.86 1.70
N LEU A 119 2.03 1.36 0.46
CA LEU A 119 0.92 1.50 -0.48
C LEU A 119 0.37 0.16 -0.99
N THR A 120 1.15 -0.91 -0.87
CA THR A 120 0.74 -2.26 -1.25
C THR A 120 0.21 -3.02 -0.03
N ARG A 121 1.02 -3.10 1.03
CA ARG A 121 0.81 -4.00 2.16
C ARG A 121 -0.35 -3.58 3.05
N LEU A 122 -0.50 -2.29 3.35
CA LEU A 122 -1.58 -1.83 4.23
C LEU A 122 -2.95 -2.10 3.59
N PRO A 123 -3.22 -1.71 2.32
CA PRO A 123 -4.50 -2.05 1.67
C PRO A 123 -4.75 -3.56 1.54
N GLU A 124 -3.73 -4.36 1.22
CA GLU A 124 -3.86 -5.83 1.17
C GLU A 124 -4.28 -6.40 2.52
N MET A 125 -3.57 -6.04 3.59
CA MET A 125 -3.89 -6.50 4.96
C MET A 125 -5.25 -6.00 5.44
N ALA A 126 -5.61 -4.78 5.07
CA ALA A 126 -6.91 -4.20 5.38
C ALA A 126 -8.04 -4.99 4.69
N GLN A 127 -7.87 -5.30 3.41
CA GLN A 127 -8.79 -6.14 2.64
C GLN A 127 -8.89 -7.57 3.23
N GLU A 128 -7.76 -8.18 3.60
CA GLU A 128 -7.66 -9.49 4.28
C GLU A 128 -8.29 -9.50 5.68
N ARG A 129 -8.69 -8.35 6.22
CA ARG A 129 -9.49 -8.23 7.45
C ARG A 129 -10.92 -7.75 7.22
N GLY A 130 -11.33 -7.60 5.95
CA GLY A 130 -12.66 -7.11 5.58
C GLY A 130 -12.83 -5.61 5.80
N LEU A 131 -11.71 -4.87 5.81
CA LEU A 131 -11.64 -3.43 5.99
C LEU A 131 -11.08 -2.75 4.72
N PRO A 132 -11.73 -2.84 3.54
CA PRO A 132 -11.25 -2.13 2.36
C PRO A 132 -11.05 -0.64 2.64
N CYS A 133 -9.93 -0.09 2.20
CA CYS A 133 -9.62 1.32 2.34
C CYS A 133 -9.50 2.03 1.00
N LEU A 134 -9.81 3.33 1.00
CA LEU A 134 -9.54 4.23 -0.11
C LEU A 134 -8.22 4.96 0.15
N THR A 135 -7.24 4.77 -0.73
CA THR A 135 -5.91 5.38 -0.58
C THR A 135 -5.81 6.72 -1.31
N GLU A 136 -5.44 7.77 -0.58
CA GLU A 136 -5.27 9.13 -1.04
C GLU A 136 -3.82 9.58 -0.89
N PHE A 137 -3.27 10.24 -1.90
CA PHE A 137 -2.10 11.09 -1.70
C PHE A 137 -2.54 12.44 -1.14
N SER A 138 -2.01 12.85 0.02
CA SER A 138 -2.50 14.00 0.78
C SER A 138 -2.21 15.38 0.15
N GLY A 139 -1.49 15.41 -0.98
CA GLY A 139 -0.98 16.63 -1.62
C GLY A 139 0.37 17.08 -1.06
N GLY A 140 0.87 16.40 -0.03
CA GLY A 140 2.13 16.71 0.64
C GLY A 140 3.20 15.63 0.43
N LYS A 141 3.68 15.07 1.53
CA LYS A 141 4.61 13.93 1.56
C LYS A 141 4.00 12.72 2.29
N GLY A 142 2.68 12.69 2.43
CA GLY A 142 1.94 11.66 3.15
C GLY A 142 0.78 11.09 2.35
N PHE A 143 0.16 10.07 2.93
CA PHE A 143 -0.97 9.34 2.38
C PHE A 143 -2.02 9.16 3.46
N HIS A 144 -3.29 9.20 3.07
CA HIS A 144 -4.39 8.81 3.94
C HIS A 144 -5.01 7.51 3.44
N PHE A 145 -5.28 6.59 4.36
CA PHE A 145 -6.07 5.39 4.09
C PHE A 145 -7.41 5.56 4.80
N TRP A 146 -8.46 5.79 4.00
CA TRP A 146 -9.80 6.07 4.49
C TRP A 146 -10.64 4.79 4.59
N PHE A 147 -11.31 4.60 5.72
CA PHE A 147 -12.17 3.46 6.02
C PHE A 147 -13.59 3.96 6.29
N PHE A 148 -14.58 3.56 5.48
CA PHE A 148 -15.95 4.08 5.58
C PHE A 148 -16.88 3.04 6.16
N PHE A 149 -17.76 3.42 7.08
CA PHE A 149 -18.68 2.49 7.76
C PHE A 149 -20.12 2.64 7.25
N GLN A 150 -20.85 1.53 7.21
CA GLN A 150 -22.25 1.51 6.75
C GLN A 150 -23.19 2.31 7.68
N ALA A 151 -22.86 2.39 8.96
CA ALA A 151 -23.59 3.14 9.98
C ALA A 151 -22.58 3.76 10.98
N PRO A 152 -22.96 4.80 11.75
CA PRO A 152 -22.14 5.28 12.86
C PRO A 152 -21.75 4.16 13.82
N LEU A 153 -20.44 4.02 14.10
CA LEU A 153 -19.89 3.04 15.03
C LEU A 153 -19.26 3.72 16.24
N GLU A 154 -19.16 3.00 17.36
CA GLU A 154 -18.36 3.45 18.50
C GLU A 154 -16.88 3.59 18.08
N ALA A 155 -16.21 4.65 18.55
CA ALA A 155 -14.84 4.94 18.11
C ALA A 155 -13.80 3.91 18.61
N ALA A 156 -14.03 3.30 19.77
CA ALA A 156 -13.11 2.32 20.36
C ALA A 156 -12.82 1.09 19.47
N PRO A 157 -13.83 0.32 19.00
CA PRO A 157 -13.57 -0.82 18.11
C PRO A 157 -12.94 -0.40 16.78
N VAL A 158 -13.31 0.77 16.24
CA VAL A 158 -12.68 1.31 15.03
C VAL A 158 -11.18 1.57 15.25
N ARG A 159 -10.83 2.26 16.33
CA ARG A 159 -9.44 2.57 16.67
C ARG A 159 -8.63 1.31 16.87
N GLU A 160 -9.19 0.32 17.57
CA GLU A 160 -8.49 -0.93 17.84
C GLU A 160 -8.26 -1.74 16.56
N ALA A 161 -9.28 -1.84 15.69
CA ALA A 161 -9.14 -2.49 14.39
C ALA A 161 -8.04 -1.86 13.53
N LEU A 162 -7.98 -0.52 13.45
CA LEU A 162 -6.96 0.20 12.70
C LEU A 162 -5.57 0.12 13.36
N ARG A 163 -5.50 0.13 14.69
CA ARG A 163 -4.25 -0.08 15.44
C ARG A 163 -3.68 -1.46 15.20
N ASN A 164 -4.51 -2.50 15.13
CA ASN A 164 -4.07 -3.85 14.81
C ASN A 164 -3.44 -3.95 13.41
N LEU A 165 -3.96 -3.21 12.43
CA LEU A 165 -3.33 -3.06 11.11
C LEU A 165 -1.99 -2.35 11.21
N VAL A 166 -1.95 -1.17 11.83
CA VAL A 166 -0.74 -0.36 11.98
C VAL A 166 0.35 -1.09 12.74
N LYS A 167 0.02 -1.81 13.82
CA LYS A 167 0.97 -2.58 14.64
C LYS A 167 1.72 -3.65 13.85
N ARG A 168 1.13 -4.16 12.78
CA ARG A 168 1.77 -5.15 11.90
C ARG A 168 2.68 -4.53 10.85
N VAL A 169 2.33 -3.36 10.32
CA VAL A 169 3.07 -2.72 9.21
C VAL A 169 4.13 -1.73 9.70
N ALA A 170 3.86 -1.01 10.78
CA ALA A 170 4.75 0.04 11.30
C ALA A 170 6.18 -0.43 11.63
N PRO A 171 6.42 -1.64 12.19
CA PRO A 171 7.79 -2.11 12.46
C PRO A 171 8.65 -2.27 11.20
N ASP A 172 8.03 -2.43 10.03
CA ASP A 172 8.70 -2.58 8.74
C ASP A 172 9.01 -1.23 8.07
N LEU A 173 8.68 -0.11 8.73
CA LEU A 173 8.81 1.24 8.21
C LEU A 173 9.73 2.08 9.11
N SER A 174 10.70 2.76 8.51
CA SER A 174 11.60 3.71 9.17
C SER A 174 11.41 5.15 8.69
N THR A 175 10.78 5.31 7.53
CA THR A 175 10.61 6.57 6.81
C THR A 175 9.21 7.14 6.90
N PHE A 176 8.22 6.35 7.36
CA PHE A 176 6.83 6.79 7.52
C PHE A 176 6.35 6.55 8.95
N ASN A 177 5.72 7.57 9.54
CA ASN A 177 4.99 7.45 10.78
C ASN A 177 3.52 7.21 10.48
N LEU A 178 2.90 6.24 11.15
CA LEU A 178 1.49 5.90 10.97
C LEU A 178 0.68 6.34 12.20
N GLU A 179 -0.29 7.22 12.00
CA GLU A 179 -1.22 7.66 13.03
C GLU A 179 -2.65 7.17 12.74
N VAL A 180 -3.34 6.69 13.77
CA VAL A 180 -4.74 6.25 13.68
C VAL A 180 -5.68 7.35 14.15
N PHE A 181 -6.68 7.65 13.32
CA PHE A 181 -7.77 8.56 13.63
C PHE A 181 -9.13 7.82 13.63
N PRO A 182 -9.99 8.08 14.63
CA PRO A 182 -9.88 9.11 15.67
C PRO A 182 -8.79 8.81 16.73
N LYS A 183 -8.18 9.83 17.36
CA LYS A 183 -7.16 9.63 18.42
C LYS A 183 -7.75 9.31 19.80
N GLN A 184 -9.07 9.43 19.99
CA GLN A 184 -9.76 9.15 21.25
C GLN A 184 -11.05 8.36 21.04
N ASP A 185 -11.47 7.61 22.07
CA ASP A 185 -12.68 6.79 22.05
C ASP A 185 -13.96 7.60 22.32
N ARG A 186 -13.84 8.72 23.05
CA ARG A 186 -14.97 9.57 23.44
C ARG A 186 -14.55 11.03 23.45
N LEU A 187 -15.52 11.94 23.28
CA LEU A 187 -15.32 13.35 23.54
C LEU A 187 -15.25 13.60 25.06
N ALA A 188 -14.18 14.23 25.54
CA ALA A 188 -14.01 14.60 26.96
C ALA A 188 -14.80 15.88 27.36
N GLY A 189 -15.98 16.11 26.76
CA GLY A 189 -16.79 17.31 26.96
C GLY A 189 -16.63 18.36 25.86
N LYS A 190 -16.08 19.55 26.17
CA LYS A 190 -16.11 20.76 25.32
C LYS A 190 -15.27 20.71 24.03
N GLY A 191 -14.54 19.62 23.77
CA GLY A 191 -13.69 19.46 22.59
C GLY A 191 -14.47 19.14 21.31
N LEU A 192 -13.96 19.58 20.16
CA LEU A 192 -14.52 19.22 18.84
C LEU A 192 -14.12 17.82 18.37
N GLY A 193 -13.04 17.26 18.92
CA GLY A 193 -12.42 16.05 18.43
C GLY A 193 -11.18 16.33 17.58
N ASN A 194 -10.56 15.28 17.06
CA ASN A 194 -9.44 15.42 16.13
C ASN A 194 -9.94 15.79 14.74
N LEU A 195 -9.19 16.67 14.09
CA LEU A 195 -9.46 17.15 12.76
C LEU A 195 -8.62 16.37 11.74
N VAL A 196 -9.24 15.99 10.62
CA VAL A 196 -8.54 15.49 9.43
C VAL A 196 -8.91 16.35 8.24
N LYS A 197 -7.93 16.71 7.40
CA LYS A 197 -8.17 17.45 6.16
C LYS A 197 -8.99 16.58 5.20
N LEU A 198 -10.01 17.15 4.55
CA LEU A 198 -10.75 16.46 3.50
C LEU A 198 -9.88 16.15 2.27
N PRO A 199 -10.19 15.07 1.54
CA PRO A 199 -9.48 14.72 0.33
C PRO A 199 -9.90 15.57 -0.87
N LEU A 200 -9.12 15.47 -1.95
CA LEU A 200 -9.35 16.18 -3.23
C LEU A 200 -9.24 17.72 -3.17
N GLY A 201 -8.85 18.28 -2.03
CA GLY A 201 -8.51 19.71 -1.91
C GLY A 201 -7.06 20.02 -2.25
N ILE A 202 -6.72 21.31 -2.26
CA ILE A 202 -5.32 21.76 -2.39
C ILE A 202 -4.64 21.75 -1.02
N HIS A 203 -3.47 21.13 -0.94
CA HIS A 203 -2.60 21.20 0.23
C HIS A 203 -1.91 22.57 0.27
N ARG A 204 -2.32 23.44 1.21
CA ARG A 204 -1.96 24.86 1.17
C ARG A 204 -0.46 25.16 1.28
N ALA A 205 0.30 24.33 1.98
CA ALA A 205 1.75 24.52 2.10
C ALA A 205 2.55 24.10 0.85
N THR A 206 2.05 23.13 0.06
CA THR A 206 2.74 22.67 -1.16
C THR A 206 2.12 23.18 -2.44
N GLY A 207 0.90 23.71 -2.38
CA GLY A 207 0.10 24.11 -3.55
C GLY A 207 -0.40 22.95 -4.41
N LYS A 208 -0.14 21.69 -4.02
CA LYS A 208 -0.50 20.52 -4.83
C LYS A 208 -1.89 19.98 -4.45
N PRO A 209 -2.67 19.49 -5.43
CA PRO A 209 -3.92 18.79 -5.15
C PRO A 209 -3.64 17.43 -4.51
N SER A 210 -4.49 17.03 -3.58
CA SER A 210 -4.65 15.62 -3.22
C SER A 210 -5.47 14.85 -4.25
N PHE A 211 -5.23 13.56 -4.38
CA PHE A 211 -5.95 12.68 -5.31
C PHE A 211 -5.94 11.22 -4.83
N PHE A 212 -6.91 10.42 -5.26
CA PHE A 212 -6.94 8.99 -4.98
C PHE A 212 -6.05 8.22 -5.94
N LEU A 213 -5.23 7.31 -5.38
CA LEU A 213 -4.18 6.62 -6.15
C LEU A 213 -4.72 5.61 -7.17
N HIS A 214 -5.92 5.09 -6.94
CA HIS A 214 -6.55 4.10 -7.83
C HIS A 214 -7.17 4.71 -9.09
N VAL A 215 -7.15 6.04 -9.23
CA VAL A 215 -7.71 6.77 -10.37
C VAL A 215 -6.58 7.48 -11.09
N ALA A 216 -6.31 7.09 -12.34
CA ALA A 216 -5.22 7.63 -13.14
C ALA A 216 -5.45 9.11 -13.52
N ASP A 217 -6.69 9.45 -13.88
CA ASP A 217 -7.09 10.83 -14.17
C ASP A 217 -7.23 11.62 -12.86
N ARG A 218 -6.45 12.70 -12.75
CA ARG A 218 -6.39 13.56 -11.56
C ARG A 218 -7.36 14.73 -11.63
N SER A 219 -8.21 14.81 -12.66
CA SER A 219 -9.23 15.82 -12.76
C SER A 219 -10.24 15.69 -11.60
N PRO A 220 -10.69 16.80 -11.00
CA PRO A 220 -11.49 16.72 -9.78
C PRO A 220 -12.79 15.93 -9.94
N TRP A 221 -13.46 16.05 -11.09
CA TRP A 221 -14.73 15.36 -11.33
C TRP A 221 -14.56 13.85 -11.52
N VAL A 222 -13.53 13.39 -12.24
CA VAL A 222 -13.28 11.95 -12.39
C VAL A 222 -12.90 11.30 -11.05
N GLN A 223 -12.11 12.01 -10.24
CA GLN A 223 -11.80 11.59 -8.86
C GLN A 223 -13.05 11.49 -7.98
N MET A 224 -13.99 12.42 -8.12
CA MET A 224 -15.27 12.43 -7.38
C MET A 224 -16.20 11.30 -7.84
N GLU A 225 -16.29 11.05 -9.15
CA GLU A 225 -17.11 9.97 -9.71
C GLU A 225 -16.65 8.58 -9.24
N ALA A 226 -15.34 8.39 -9.03
CA ALA A 226 -14.79 7.15 -8.49
C ALA A 226 -15.34 6.79 -7.09
N LEU A 227 -15.81 7.78 -6.32
CA LEU A 227 -16.38 7.57 -4.99
C LEU A 227 -17.68 6.76 -5.00
N ALA A 228 -18.36 6.67 -6.15
CA ALA A 228 -19.57 5.86 -6.30
C ALA A 228 -19.32 4.37 -6.01
N LYS A 229 -18.10 3.88 -6.27
CA LYS A 229 -17.71 2.47 -6.11
C LYS A 229 -17.07 2.15 -4.76
N VAL A 230 -16.87 3.15 -3.90
CA VAL A 230 -16.23 2.96 -2.60
C VAL A 230 -17.14 2.11 -1.69
N PRO A 231 -16.66 0.96 -1.19
CA PRO A 231 -17.46 0.09 -0.34
C PRO A 231 -17.61 0.67 1.07
N ALA A 232 -18.72 0.32 1.73
CA ALA A 232 -18.92 0.59 3.14
C ALA A 232 -18.67 -0.69 3.96
N ILE A 233 -17.96 -0.54 5.07
CA ILE A 233 -17.57 -1.59 5.99
C ILE A 233 -18.71 -1.83 6.99
N ARG A 234 -19.05 -3.11 7.21
CA ARG A 234 -20.05 -3.51 8.20
C ARG A 234 -19.47 -3.55 9.61
N LYS A 235 -20.32 -3.32 10.61
CA LYS A 235 -19.94 -3.31 12.03
C LYS A 235 -19.20 -4.58 12.44
N GLU A 236 -19.69 -5.74 12.00
CA GLU A 236 -19.14 -7.05 12.36
C GLU A 236 -17.71 -7.25 11.84
N ALA A 237 -17.37 -6.65 10.69
CA ALA A 237 -16.01 -6.70 10.16
C ALA A 237 -15.05 -5.89 11.04
N VAL A 238 -15.48 -4.73 11.52
CA VAL A 238 -14.70 -3.89 12.45
C VAL A 238 -14.50 -4.60 13.78
N GLU A 239 -15.56 -5.19 14.36
CA GLU A 239 -15.49 -5.89 15.64
C GLU A 239 -14.56 -7.11 15.59
N ARG A 240 -14.61 -7.90 14.50
CA ARG A 240 -13.66 -9.01 14.29
C ARG A 240 -12.22 -8.53 14.17
N ALA A 241 -11.98 -7.47 13.41
CA ALA A 241 -10.64 -6.91 13.25
C ALA A 241 -10.11 -6.28 14.55
N ALA A 242 -10.99 -5.73 15.39
CA ALA A 242 -10.67 -5.19 16.71
C ALA A 242 -10.32 -6.28 17.72
N GLY A 243 -11.06 -7.39 17.72
CA GLY A 243 -10.85 -8.52 18.64
C GLY A 243 -9.54 -9.29 18.44
N GLY A 244 -8.72 -8.92 17.44
CA GLY A 244 -7.42 -9.55 17.18
C GLY A 244 -7.49 -11.01 16.75
N SER A 245 -8.69 -11.56 16.54
CA SER A 245 -8.90 -12.94 16.12
C SER A 245 -8.30 -13.16 14.74
N ASP A 246 -7.63 -14.30 14.56
CA ASP A 246 -7.15 -14.74 13.24
C ASP A 246 -8.34 -14.79 12.27
N PRO A 247 -8.18 -14.44 10.99
CA PRO A 247 -9.28 -14.29 10.05
C PRO A 247 -9.91 -15.65 9.70
N ALA A 248 -10.73 -16.18 10.61
CA ALA A 248 -11.66 -17.24 10.29
C ALA A 248 -12.73 -16.64 9.35
N GLN A 249 -12.53 -16.88 8.05
CA GLN A 249 -13.33 -16.36 6.95
C GLN A 249 -13.19 -14.86 6.69
N VAL A 250 -12.04 -14.43 6.18
CA VAL A 250 -11.99 -13.18 5.42
C VAL A 250 -11.84 -13.47 3.94
N VAL A 251 -12.65 -12.76 3.15
CA VAL A 251 -12.59 -12.73 1.68
C VAL A 251 -11.29 -12.04 1.28
N VAL A 252 -10.19 -12.80 1.25
CA VAL A 252 -8.99 -12.40 0.54
C VAL A 252 -9.40 -12.07 -0.89
N HIS A 253 -8.94 -10.94 -1.43
CA HIS A 253 -9.25 -10.59 -2.82
C HIS A 253 -8.87 -11.79 -3.72
N PRO A 254 -9.76 -12.30 -4.58
CA PRO A 254 -9.56 -13.57 -5.29
C PRO A 254 -8.20 -13.67 -5.97
N ARG A 255 -7.76 -12.59 -6.63
CA ARG A 255 -6.43 -12.51 -7.26
C ARG A 255 -5.25 -12.69 -6.29
N HIS A 256 -5.32 -12.11 -5.09
CA HIS A 256 -4.25 -12.28 -4.10
C HIS A 256 -4.25 -13.70 -3.53
N ALA A 257 -5.45 -14.27 -3.30
CA ALA A 257 -5.59 -15.64 -2.84
C ALA A 257 -5.08 -16.66 -3.88
N GLU A 258 -5.40 -16.46 -5.16
CA GLU A 258 -4.88 -17.26 -6.27
C GLU A 258 -3.36 -17.13 -6.40
N TRP A 259 -2.83 -15.92 -6.29
CA TRP A 259 -1.39 -15.69 -6.32
C TRP A 259 -0.67 -16.38 -5.16
N ALA A 260 -1.18 -16.24 -3.93
CA ALA A 260 -0.60 -16.88 -2.75
C ALA A 260 -0.65 -18.41 -2.83
N LYS A 261 -1.68 -18.99 -3.49
CA LYS A 261 -1.74 -20.43 -3.79
C LYS A 261 -0.73 -20.86 -4.84
N ALA A 262 -0.53 -20.06 -5.89
CA ALA A 262 0.42 -20.37 -6.97
C ALA A 262 1.90 -20.19 -6.54
N PHE A 263 2.16 -19.24 -5.64
CA PHE A 263 3.50 -18.84 -5.19
C PHE A 263 3.56 -18.72 -3.66
N PRO A 264 3.30 -19.81 -2.90
CA PRO A 264 3.24 -19.78 -1.44
C PRO A 264 4.56 -19.32 -0.80
N GLU A 265 5.70 -19.62 -1.42
CA GLU A 265 7.02 -19.20 -0.96
C GLU A 265 7.15 -17.68 -0.96
N LEU A 266 6.76 -17.03 -2.06
CA LEU A 266 6.79 -15.56 -2.17
C LEU A 266 5.78 -14.93 -1.22
N ALA A 267 4.60 -15.52 -1.07
CA ALA A 267 3.59 -15.02 -0.14
C ALA A 267 4.11 -15.02 1.31
N VAL A 268 4.61 -16.16 1.79
CA VAL A 268 5.16 -16.30 3.16
C VAL A 268 6.36 -15.38 3.38
N LEU A 269 7.29 -15.34 2.43
CA LEU A 269 8.48 -14.49 2.54
C LEU A 269 8.11 -13.00 2.54
N SER A 270 7.15 -12.58 1.72
CA SER A 270 6.69 -11.19 1.68
C SER A 270 5.99 -10.75 2.97
N GLU A 271 5.29 -11.67 3.64
CA GLU A 271 4.59 -11.38 4.88
C GLU A 271 5.53 -11.37 6.10
N ARG A 272 6.56 -12.21 6.10
CA ARG A 272 7.41 -12.44 7.29
C ARG A 272 8.76 -11.72 7.24
N CYS A 273 9.20 -11.27 6.06
CA CYS A 273 10.46 -10.56 5.88
C CYS A 273 10.23 -9.17 5.28
N ALA A 274 10.39 -8.12 6.09
CA ALA A 274 10.25 -6.73 5.67
C ALA A 274 11.07 -6.42 4.41
N ALA A 275 12.32 -6.89 4.34
CA ALA A 275 13.21 -6.65 3.21
C ALA A 275 12.66 -7.24 1.90
N LEU A 276 12.21 -8.51 1.93
CA LEU A 276 11.65 -9.16 0.74
C LEU A 276 10.27 -8.61 0.39
N GLY A 277 9.42 -8.36 1.38
CA GLY A 277 8.11 -7.72 1.19
C GLY A 277 8.26 -6.35 0.52
N GLN A 278 9.21 -5.54 0.97
CA GLN A 278 9.54 -4.25 0.38
C GLN A 278 10.02 -4.34 -1.06
N ILE A 279 10.93 -5.27 -1.38
CA ILE A 279 11.41 -5.46 -2.76
C ILE A 279 10.28 -5.92 -3.68
N LEU A 280 9.51 -6.93 -3.24
CA LEU A 280 8.40 -7.49 -4.03
C LEU A 280 7.30 -6.44 -4.28
N ALA A 281 7.01 -5.60 -3.27
CA ALA A 281 6.10 -4.47 -3.44
C ALA A 281 6.64 -3.45 -4.45
N GLY A 282 7.95 -3.14 -4.42
CA GLY A 282 8.60 -2.28 -5.41
C GLY A 282 8.46 -2.82 -6.85
N CYS A 283 8.69 -4.11 -7.05
CA CYS A 283 8.52 -4.74 -8.37
C CYS A 283 7.07 -4.67 -8.87
N ARG A 284 6.07 -4.81 -7.99
CA ARG A 284 4.64 -4.74 -8.36
C ARG A 284 4.15 -3.31 -8.56
N GLN A 285 4.53 -2.39 -7.67
CA GLN A 285 3.96 -1.04 -7.61
C GLN A 285 4.66 -0.06 -8.53
N SER A 286 5.99 0.00 -8.50
CA SER A 286 6.78 0.94 -9.31
C SER A 286 7.45 0.27 -10.51
N ARG A 287 7.39 -1.05 -10.63
CA ARG A 287 8.04 -1.84 -11.70
C ARG A 287 9.54 -1.54 -11.76
N THR A 288 10.17 -1.41 -10.60
CA THR A 288 11.60 -1.14 -10.46
C THR A 288 12.29 -2.21 -9.62
N LEU A 289 13.56 -2.44 -9.90
CA LEU A 289 14.45 -3.31 -9.15
C LEU A 289 15.88 -2.79 -9.29
N SER A 290 16.50 -2.37 -8.19
CA SER A 290 17.91 -1.95 -8.20
C SER A 290 18.85 -3.16 -8.23
N VAL A 291 20.12 -2.94 -8.60
CA VAL A 291 21.16 -4.00 -8.59
C VAL A 291 21.32 -4.63 -7.20
N ARG A 292 21.13 -3.86 -6.12
CA ARG A 292 21.23 -4.36 -4.75
C ARG A 292 20.02 -5.23 -4.39
N GLU A 293 18.82 -4.81 -4.78
CA GLU A 293 17.59 -5.58 -4.57
C GLU A 293 17.59 -6.87 -5.40
N GLU A 294 18.03 -6.80 -6.66
CA GLU A 294 18.25 -7.99 -7.51
C GLU A 294 19.21 -8.98 -6.83
N LYS A 295 20.34 -8.49 -6.30
CA LYS A 295 21.30 -9.32 -5.58
C LYS A 295 20.66 -9.98 -4.34
N VAL A 296 19.78 -9.28 -3.63
CA VAL A 296 19.03 -9.83 -2.50
C VAL A 296 18.08 -10.92 -2.98
N LEU A 297 17.28 -10.70 -4.03
CA LEU A 297 16.37 -11.71 -4.58
C LEU A 297 17.10 -12.97 -5.05
N LEU A 298 18.16 -12.80 -5.86
CA LEU A 298 18.98 -13.92 -6.33
C LEU A 298 19.66 -14.65 -5.17
N GLY A 299 20.21 -13.90 -4.22
CA GLY A 299 20.86 -14.46 -3.04
C GLY A 299 19.91 -15.02 -1.99
N THR A 300 18.59 -14.96 -2.18
CA THR A 300 17.59 -15.54 -1.26
C THR A 300 16.66 -16.49 -2.00
N VAL A 301 15.67 -15.95 -2.73
CA VAL A 301 14.70 -16.71 -3.53
C VAL A 301 15.40 -17.63 -4.52
N GLY A 302 16.59 -17.25 -5.02
CA GLY A 302 17.40 -18.09 -5.92
C GLY A 302 17.88 -19.42 -5.34
N PHE A 303 17.77 -19.63 -4.02
CA PHE A 303 18.11 -20.89 -3.35
C PHE A 303 16.90 -21.80 -3.10
N LEU A 304 15.68 -21.34 -3.34
CA LEU A 304 14.49 -22.18 -3.21
C LEU A 304 14.42 -23.23 -4.33
N PRO A 305 13.81 -24.40 -4.09
CA PRO A 305 13.64 -25.43 -5.13
C PRO A 305 12.95 -24.90 -6.39
N ARG A 306 11.96 -24.01 -6.23
CA ARG A 306 11.23 -23.37 -7.34
C ARG A 306 11.84 -22.04 -7.80
N ALA A 307 13.09 -21.74 -7.45
CA ALA A 307 13.77 -20.46 -7.70
C ALA A 307 13.53 -19.89 -9.10
N ARG A 308 13.71 -20.70 -10.15
CA ARG A 308 13.51 -20.29 -11.54
C ARG A 308 12.08 -19.76 -11.77
N THR A 309 11.08 -20.56 -11.39
CA THR A 309 9.67 -20.18 -11.53
C THR A 309 9.33 -18.92 -10.74
N LEU A 310 9.79 -18.84 -9.48
CA LEU A 310 9.52 -17.71 -8.59
C LEU A 310 10.14 -16.40 -9.12
N LEU A 311 11.40 -16.44 -9.54
CA LEU A 311 12.10 -15.26 -10.01
C LEU A 311 11.63 -14.79 -11.38
N HIS A 312 11.32 -15.69 -12.33
CA HIS A 312 10.68 -15.27 -13.57
C HIS A 312 9.32 -14.63 -13.33
N HIS A 313 8.53 -15.14 -12.37
CA HIS A 313 7.26 -14.51 -11.98
C HIS A 313 7.43 -13.09 -11.44
N VAL A 314 8.47 -12.84 -10.64
CA VAL A 314 8.77 -11.49 -10.13
C VAL A 314 9.31 -10.59 -11.24
N PHE A 315 10.26 -11.07 -12.02
CA PHE A 315 10.99 -10.26 -12.98
C PHE A 315 10.16 -9.90 -14.21
N ARG A 316 9.18 -10.72 -14.62
CA ARG A 316 8.34 -10.43 -15.80
C ARG A 316 7.57 -9.11 -15.71
N GLU A 317 7.35 -8.60 -14.50
CA GLU A 317 6.67 -7.33 -14.27
C GLU A 317 7.61 -6.13 -14.52
N LEU A 318 8.92 -6.35 -14.58
CA LEU A 318 9.94 -5.31 -14.80
C LEU A 318 10.08 -4.96 -16.29
N PRO A 319 10.30 -3.67 -16.65
CA PRO A 319 10.47 -3.26 -18.04
C PRO A 319 11.68 -3.89 -18.74
N ASP A 320 12.79 -4.05 -18.02
CA ASP A 320 14.06 -4.55 -18.55
C ASP A 320 14.21 -6.07 -18.37
N TYR A 321 13.10 -6.79 -18.25
CA TYR A 321 13.11 -8.23 -18.04
C TYR A 321 13.71 -8.97 -19.23
N ASN A 322 14.83 -9.65 -18.98
CA ASN A 322 15.43 -10.58 -19.94
C ASN A 322 15.46 -12.00 -19.33
N PRO A 323 14.64 -12.94 -19.84
CA PRO A 323 14.55 -14.29 -19.28
C PRO A 323 15.90 -15.03 -19.33
N HIS A 324 16.66 -14.88 -20.42
CA HIS A 324 17.95 -15.54 -20.57
C HIS A 324 19.00 -15.02 -19.61
N LEU A 325 19.02 -13.70 -19.39
CA LEU A 325 19.96 -13.11 -18.46
C LEU A 325 19.66 -13.57 -17.03
N LEU A 326 18.37 -13.70 -16.68
CA LEU A 326 17.96 -14.24 -15.39
C LEU A 326 18.35 -15.72 -15.24
N ASP A 327 18.10 -16.54 -16.25
CA ASP A 327 18.54 -17.95 -16.28
C ASP A 327 20.05 -18.07 -16.12
N TYR A 328 20.80 -17.26 -16.86
CA TYR A 328 22.25 -17.18 -16.73
C TYR A 328 22.68 -16.82 -15.30
N LYS A 329 22.09 -15.77 -14.70
CA LYS A 329 22.38 -15.37 -13.32
C LYS A 329 22.05 -16.48 -12.31
N LEU A 330 20.94 -17.20 -12.51
CA LEU A 330 20.55 -18.36 -11.69
C LEU A 330 21.53 -19.53 -11.81
N SER A 331 21.98 -19.83 -13.03
CA SER A 331 22.98 -20.88 -13.32
C SER A 331 24.34 -20.59 -12.66
N ARG A 332 24.60 -19.33 -12.33
CA ARG A 332 25.84 -18.83 -11.69
C ARG A 332 25.71 -18.66 -10.17
N LEU A 333 24.54 -18.93 -9.59
CA LEU A 333 24.34 -18.79 -8.15
C LEU A 333 25.11 -19.89 -7.39
N ARG A 334 25.91 -19.51 -6.40
CA ARG A 334 26.78 -20.40 -5.62
C ARG A 334 26.71 -20.05 -4.13
N GLY A 335 27.12 -20.99 -3.28
CA GLY A 335 27.27 -20.75 -1.83
C GLY A 335 25.98 -20.98 -1.04
N THR A 336 25.74 -20.12 -0.05
CA THR A 336 24.58 -20.17 0.87
C THR A 336 23.67 -18.96 0.71
N PRO A 337 22.41 -19.03 1.18
CA PRO A 337 21.50 -17.87 1.17
C PRO A 337 22.08 -16.65 1.88
N LEU A 338 21.69 -15.45 1.46
CA LEU A 338 22.10 -14.20 2.09
C LEU A 338 21.47 -14.07 3.50
N GLY A 339 22.33 -13.92 4.51
CA GLY A 339 21.92 -13.64 5.88
C GLY A 339 21.31 -12.25 6.07
N CYS A 340 20.40 -12.12 7.04
CA CYS A 340 19.64 -10.90 7.35
C CYS A 340 20.55 -9.68 7.54
N LYS A 341 21.68 -9.83 8.27
CA LYS A 341 22.66 -8.73 8.46
C LYS A 341 23.20 -8.20 7.14
N ARG A 342 23.51 -9.10 6.20
CA ARG A 342 24.04 -8.70 4.88
C ARG A 342 22.96 -8.05 4.03
N ILE A 343 21.72 -8.54 4.10
CA ILE A 343 20.58 -7.94 3.41
C ILE A 343 20.35 -6.50 3.91
N HIS A 344 20.30 -6.28 5.22
CA HIS A 344 20.11 -4.93 5.78
C HIS A 344 21.24 -3.98 5.36
N SER A 345 22.49 -4.48 5.36
CA SER A 345 23.64 -3.71 4.87
C SER A 345 23.58 -3.38 3.38
N LEU A 346 23.06 -4.27 2.53
CA LEU A 346 22.90 -4.00 1.09
C LEU A 346 21.80 -2.98 0.82
N LEU A 347 20.72 -3.04 1.59
CA LEU A 347 19.52 -2.24 1.39
C LEU A 347 19.52 -0.92 2.19
N ASP A 348 20.58 -0.67 2.98
CA ASP A 348 20.68 0.44 3.92
C ASP A 348 19.47 0.50 4.88
N MET A 349 18.93 -0.66 5.27
CA MET A 349 17.73 -0.76 6.10
C MET A 349 18.01 -0.48 7.57
N ALA A 350 17.25 0.44 8.14
CA ALA A 350 17.12 0.63 9.58
C ALA A 350 15.97 -0.25 10.11
N GLY A 351 16.20 -0.97 11.21
CA GLY A 351 15.18 -1.81 11.85
C GLY A 351 15.74 -3.12 12.41
N ASP A 352 14.89 -3.83 13.13
CA ASP A 352 15.23 -5.11 13.74
C ASP A 352 15.38 -6.21 12.69
N LEU A 353 16.25 -7.18 12.98
CA LEU A 353 16.38 -8.37 12.15
C LEU A 353 15.17 -9.29 12.34
N CYS A 354 14.90 -10.11 11.33
CA CYS A 354 13.88 -11.15 11.39
C CYS A 354 14.02 -12.02 12.66
N THR A 355 12.89 -12.30 13.29
CA THR A 355 12.79 -13.26 14.41
C THR A 355 12.26 -14.60 13.87
N PHE A 356 12.86 -15.69 14.36
CA PHE A 356 12.56 -17.04 13.87
C PHE A 356 12.12 -17.94 15.02
N SER A 357 11.18 -18.84 14.75
CA SER A 357 10.69 -19.80 15.73
C SER A 357 11.77 -20.78 16.19
N LYS A 358 12.74 -21.07 15.32
CA LYS A 358 13.93 -21.87 15.63
C LYS A 358 15.16 -20.95 15.60
N PRO A 359 15.94 -20.86 16.68
CA PRO A 359 17.19 -20.13 16.67
C PRO A 359 18.15 -20.74 15.63
N SER A 360 18.76 -19.89 14.80
CA SER A 360 19.81 -20.28 13.86
C SER A 360 21.03 -19.39 14.08
N PRO A 361 22.26 -19.94 14.10
CA PRO A 361 23.49 -19.13 14.16
C PRO A 361 23.67 -18.25 12.92
N TYR A 362 22.98 -18.58 11.82
CA TYR A 362 22.99 -17.82 10.58
C TYR A 362 21.55 -17.44 10.17
N PRO A 363 20.99 -16.35 10.70
CA PRO A 363 19.64 -15.92 10.35
C PRO A 363 19.54 -15.44 8.91
N HIS A 364 18.62 -16.02 8.12
CA HIS A 364 18.30 -15.60 6.76
C HIS A 364 16.80 -15.78 6.46
N PRO A 365 16.23 -15.06 5.46
CA PRO A 365 14.79 -15.03 5.23
C PRO A 365 14.14 -16.38 4.95
N LEU A 366 14.86 -17.32 4.33
CA LEU A 366 14.30 -18.63 3.96
C LEU A 366 13.91 -19.48 5.16
N LEU A 367 14.42 -19.19 6.37
CA LEU A 367 13.97 -19.83 7.61
C LEU A 367 12.50 -19.53 7.96
N HIS A 368 11.86 -18.56 7.31
CA HIS A 368 10.42 -18.34 7.41
C HIS A 368 9.59 -19.34 6.60
N TRP A 369 10.19 -19.97 5.59
CA TRP A 369 9.53 -20.96 4.75
C TRP A 369 9.49 -22.32 5.48
N PRO A 370 8.31 -22.89 5.77
CA PRO A 370 8.21 -24.08 6.61
C PRO A 370 8.93 -25.32 6.06
N GLU A 371 9.01 -25.45 4.74
CA GLU A 371 9.67 -26.58 4.07
C GLU A 371 11.16 -26.32 3.79
N TRP A 372 11.72 -25.20 4.28
CA TRP A 372 13.15 -24.94 4.16
C TRP A 372 13.95 -25.90 5.05
N SER A 373 14.97 -26.53 4.47
CA SER A 373 15.97 -27.32 5.18
C SER A 373 17.36 -26.94 4.67
N ASP A 374 18.26 -26.62 5.59
CA ASP A 374 19.68 -26.32 5.28
C ASP A 374 20.39 -27.54 4.65
N GLU A 375 19.92 -28.76 4.93
CA GLU A 375 20.46 -30.01 4.38
C GLU A 375 20.04 -30.21 2.92
N ALA A 376 18.80 -29.87 2.56
CA ALA A 376 18.30 -29.93 1.19
C ALA A 376 18.90 -28.83 0.30
N ALA A 377 19.37 -27.75 0.92
CA ALA A 377 19.94 -26.58 0.26
C ALA A 377 21.47 -26.60 0.19
N GLY A 378 22.12 -27.76 0.41
CA GLY A 378 23.58 -27.93 0.43
C GLY A 378 24.30 -27.01 -0.58
N PRO A 379 25.47 -26.44 -0.20
CA PRO A 379 26.04 -25.28 -0.90
C PRO A 379 26.02 -25.51 -2.40
N LYS A 380 25.41 -24.59 -3.16
CA LYS A 380 25.35 -24.69 -4.63
C LYS A 380 26.78 -24.81 -5.14
N SER A 381 27.19 -26.04 -5.41
CA SER A 381 28.58 -26.45 -5.59
C SER A 381 29.04 -26.13 -7.00
N GLU A 382 30.36 -26.00 -7.19
CA GLU A 382 30.97 -25.86 -8.52
C GLU A 382 30.77 -27.09 -9.42
N LYS A 383 30.40 -28.24 -8.85
CA LYS A 383 30.26 -29.51 -9.57
C LYS A 383 28.79 -29.89 -9.71
N VAL A 384 28.43 -30.29 -10.93
CA VAL A 384 27.22 -31.06 -11.25
C VAL A 384 27.07 -32.17 -10.21
N SER A 385 26.08 -32.03 -9.31
CA SER A 385 25.98 -32.89 -8.13
C SER A 385 25.28 -34.22 -8.45
N ASN A 386 24.46 -34.23 -9.51
CA ASN A 386 23.75 -35.40 -9.99
C ASN A 386 23.41 -35.26 -11.49
N LEU A 387 23.02 -36.38 -12.13
CA LEU A 387 22.74 -36.43 -13.57
C LEU A 387 21.57 -35.53 -13.99
N ARG A 388 20.62 -35.26 -13.10
CA ARG A 388 19.45 -34.41 -13.38
C ARG A 388 19.86 -32.96 -13.53
N ASP A 389 20.69 -32.46 -12.61
CA ASP A 389 21.29 -31.12 -12.70
C ASP A 389 22.11 -30.98 -14.01
N ALA A 390 22.83 -32.04 -14.39
CA ALA A 390 23.62 -32.06 -15.63
C ALA A 390 22.71 -31.89 -16.86
N ILE A 391 21.60 -32.62 -16.88
CA ILE A 391 20.62 -32.60 -17.98
C ILE A 391 19.91 -31.24 -18.03
N GLU A 392 19.56 -30.64 -16.90
CA GLU A 392 18.96 -29.30 -16.86
C GLU A 392 19.92 -28.23 -17.39
N VAL A 393 21.18 -28.25 -16.96
CA VAL A 393 22.22 -27.33 -17.46
C VAL A 393 22.45 -27.53 -18.97
N LEU A 394 22.48 -28.77 -19.45
CA LEU A 394 22.60 -29.08 -20.89
C LEU A 394 21.39 -28.57 -21.68
N ARG A 395 20.18 -28.75 -21.14
CA ARG A 395 18.95 -28.28 -21.79
C ARG A 395 18.92 -26.76 -21.88
N ASP A 396 19.28 -26.06 -20.82
CA ASP A 396 19.37 -24.59 -20.80
C ASP A 396 20.45 -24.07 -21.76
N ALA A 397 21.60 -24.75 -21.82
CA ALA A 397 22.66 -24.43 -22.77
C ALA A 397 22.21 -24.64 -24.22
N MET A 398 21.56 -25.77 -24.51
CA MET A 398 20.99 -26.06 -25.83
C MET A 398 19.95 -25.02 -26.22
N GLU A 399 18.98 -24.71 -25.35
CA GLU A 399 17.94 -23.72 -25.61
C GLU A 399 18.53 -22.33 -25.87
N THR A 400 19.60 -21.97 -25.16
CA THR A 400 20.34 -20.73 -25.40
C THR A 400 20.98 -20.72 -26.78
N VAL A 401 21.65 -21.80 -27.19
CA VAL A 401 22.29 -21.92 -28.51
C VAL A 401 21.24 -21.91 -29.62
N THR A 402 20.13 -22.63 -29.46
CA THR A 402 19.07 -22.73 -30.47
C THR A 402 18.44 -21.38 -30.78
N ARG A 403 18.37 -20.46 -29.82
CA ARG A 403 17.83 -19.11 -30.02
C ARG A 403 18.73 -18.20 -30.86
N PHE A 404 20.00 -18.56 -31.08
CA PHE A 404 20.91 -17.87 -32.01
C PHE A 404 21.00 -18.55 -33.39
N LEU A 405 20.32 -19.69 -33.57
CA LEU A 405 20.23 -20.30 -34.88
C LEU A 405 19.19 -19.53 -35.71
N PRO A 406 19.46 -19.24 -37.00
CA PRO A 406 18.46 -18.69 -37.89
C PRO A 406 17.26 -19.65 -37.99
N PRO A 407 16.03 -19.14 -38.16
CA PRO A 407 14.87 -20.00 -38.32
C PRO A 407 15.07 -20.94 -39.51
N PRO A 408 14.56 -22.19 -39.41
CA PRO A 408 14.74 -23.22 -40.42
C PRO A 408 14.11 -22.87 -41.76
#